data_AF-A0A8J7Y3R8-F1
#
_entry.id   AF-A0A8J7Y3R8-F1
#
_cell.length_a   1.000
_cell.length_b   1.000
_cell.length_c   1.000
_cell.angle_alpha   90.00
_cell.angle_beta   90.00
_cell.angle_gamma   90.00
#
_symmetry.space_group_name_H-M   'P 1'
#
loop_
_entity.id
_entity.type
_entity.pdbx_description
1 polymer ?
#
loop_
_entity_poly.entity_id
_entity_poly.type
_entity_poly.pdbx_seq_one_letter_code
_entity_poly.pdbx_strand_id
1 'polypeptide(L)'
;MTRAYKDLRVLLLVVALLVSLFAIKPSYSEGEFDTNLKFGIELAGGSFIRLALQGCMVQIEADADAILIENMENVLNRQVTLLSSTDEVATFQCPAMTEEEQQRLDSELDLSFTFPDENSIQLERSEDAIIVWLLRRETNSEVWKVEYSGEEYIEIRAAFSQEQIQAFLGKNGTVTSYLDKVSPQTTKETRRIIENKLNYLGLQDIKVRVWGEDYIMVDMAGKSLEEAREIVSKPGKFEIKIKMGTVSETEPIEEGV
;
A
#
# COMPACT_ATOMS: atom_id res chain seq x y z
N MET A 1 -24.77 22.88 -66.60
CA MET A 1 -23.59 22.54 -65.76
C MET A 1 -22.49 23.57 -66.02
N THR A 2 -22.43 24.62 -65.22
CA THR A 2 -21.31 25.57 -65.23
C THR A 2 -20.08 24.85 -64.72
N ARG A 3 -19.04 24.82 -65.54
CA ARG A 3 -17.76 24.17 -65.24
C ARG A 3 -17.14 24.83 -64.01
N ALA A 4 -17.08 24.11 -62.89
CA ALA A 4 -16.62 24.61 -61.59
C ALA A 4 -15.23 25.29 -61.64
N TYR A 5 -14.37 24.90 -62.58
CA TYR A 5 -13.05 25.48 -62.80
C TYR A 5 -13.05 26.90 -63.42
N LYS A 6 -14.21 27.41 -63.89
CA LYS A 6 -14.36 28.77 -64.43
C LYS A 6 -14.93 29.76 -63.41
N ASP A 7 -15.36 29.29 -62.24
CA ASP A 7 -15.85 30.16 -61.18
C ASP A 7 -14.68 30.68 -60.35
N LEU A 8 -14.48 32.00 -60.37
CA LEU A 8 -13.40 32.68 -59.65
C LEU A 8 -13.43 32.38 -58.13
N ARG A 9 -14.63 32.18 -57.56
CA ARG A 9 -14.78 31.86 -56.12
C ARG A 9 -14.24 30.48 -55.80
N VAL A 10 -14.49 29.51 -56.67
CA VAL A 10 -13.99 28.13 -56.54
C VAL A 10 -12.47 28.11 -56.73
N LEU A 11 -11.96 28.85 -57.71
CA LEU A 11 -10.51 28.95 -57.94
C LEU A 11 -9.77 29.55 -56.74
N LEU A 12 -10.31 30.63 -56.16
CA LEU A 12 -9.74 31.25 -54.95
C LEU A 12 -9.72 30.28 -53.76
N LEU A 13 -10.79 29.51 -53.56
CA LEU A 13 -10.86 28.51 -52.49
C LEU A 13 -9.81 27.41 -52.68
N VAL A 14 -9.64 26.91 -53.90
CA VAL A 14 -8.64 25.88 -54.22
C VAL A 14 -7.22 26.42 -54.00
N VAL A 15 -6.93 27.66 -54.42
CA VAL A 15 -5.62 28.28 -54.18
C VAL A 15 -5.37 28.48 -52.69
N ALA A 16 -6.36 28.94 -51.92
CA ALA A 16 -6.23 29.09 -50.48
C ALA A 16 -5.96 27.76 -49.76
N LEU A 17 -6.61 26.67 -50.20
CA LEU A 17 -6.35 25.32 -49.72
C LEU A 17 -4.92 24.85 -50.02
N LEU A 18 -4.42 25.09 -51.23
CA LEU A 18 -3.05 24.73 -51.62
C LEU A 18 -2.00 25.51 -50.82
N VAL A 19 -2.23 26.81 -50.60
CA VAL A 19 -1.36 27.66 -49.77
C VAL A 19 -1.38 27.19 -48.31
N SER A 20 -2.54 26.81 -47.79
CA SER A 20 -2.67 26.23 -46.45
C SER A 20 -1.89 24.93 -46.32
N LEU A 21 -2.01 24.01 -47.28
CA LEU A 21 -1.27 22.74 -47.26
C LEU A 21 0.25 22.95 -47.32
N PHE A 22 0.70 23.92 -48.11
CA PHE A 22 2.12 24.27 -48.20
C PHE A 22 2.65 24.91 -46.90
N ALA A 23 1.83 25.70 -46.21
CA ALA A 23 2.20 26.28 -44.92
C ALA A 23 2.29 25.23 -43.80
N ILE A 24 1.41 24.22 -43.82
CA ILE A 24 1.37 23.13 -42.85
C ILE A 24 2.57 22.17 -43.00
N LYS A 25 3.13 22.03 -44.21
CA LYS A 25 4.22 21.08 -44.54
C LYS A 25 4.03 19.71 -43.88
N PRO A 26 2.92 19.00 -44.17
CA PRO A 26 2.74 17.67 -43.63
C PRO A 26 3.79 16.71 -44.20
N SER A 27 4.45 15.95 -43.32
CA SER A 27 5.39 14.89 -43.68
C SER A 27 5.04 13.62 -42.89
N TYR A 28 5.33 12.46 -43.46
CA TYR A 28 5.01 11.17 -42.86
C TYR A 28 6.30 10.35 -42.70
N SER A 29 6.65 10.02 -41.47
CA SER A 29 7.83 9.20 -41.15
C SER A 29 7.52 8.27 -39.99
N GLU A 30 7.96 7.02 -40.09
CA GLU A 30 7.89 6.01 -39.01
C GLU A 30 6.50 5.81 -38.38
N GLY A 31 5.44 5.91 -39.18
CA GLY A 31 4.06 5.68 -38.70
C GLY A 31 3.39 6.92 -38.13
N GLU A 32 4.10 8.05 -38.02
CA GLU A 32 3.62 9.29 -37.41
C GLU A 32 3.52 10.43 -38.45
N PHE A 33 2.55 11.33 -38.23
CA PHE A 33 2.24 12.43 -39.14
C PHE A 33 2.78 13.74 -38.55
N ASP A 34 3.85 14.27 -39.12
CA ASP A 34 4.53 15.47 -38.62
C ASP A 34 4.12 16.71 -39.44
N THR A 35 3.83 17.84 -38.78
CA THR A 35 3.40 19.08 -39.42
C THR A 35 3.98 20.31 -38.71
N ASN A 36 4.19 21.41 -39.44
CA ASN A 36 4.70 22.67 -38.90
C ASN A 36 3.60 23.54 -38.24
N LEU A 37 2.48 22.95 -37.84
CA LEU A 37 1.39 23.64 -37.15
C LEU A 37 1.77 23.85 -35.67
N LYS A 38 2.09 25.09 -35.31
CA LYS A 38 2.15 25.51 -33.90
C LYS A 38 0.73 25.70 -33.40
N PHE A 39 0.08 24.61 -32.99
CA PHE A 39 -1.13 24.72 -32.19
C PHE A 39 -0.74 25.48 -30.92
N GLY A 40 -1.04 26.77 -30.82
CA GLY A 40 -0.73 27.65 -29.68
C GLY A 40 -1.47 27.28 -28.38
N ILE A 41 -1.83 26.01 -28.26
CA ILE A 41 -2.26 25.28 -27.10
C ILE A 41 -1.34 24.07 -27.15
N GLU A 42 -0.17 24.17 -26.52
CA GLU A 42 0.39 22.96 -25.93
C GLU A 42 -0.78 22.35 -25.18
N LEU A 43 -1.25 21.19 -25.62
CA LEU A 43 -2.06 20.36 -24.76
C LEU A 43 -1.14 20.06 -23.59
N ALA A 44 -1.18 20.91 -22.57
CA ALA A 44 -0.92 20.54 -21.19
C ALA A 44 -2.00 19.51 -20.83
N GLY A 45 -1.97 18.35 -21.50
CA GLY A 45 -2.46 17.13 -20.95
C GLY A 45 -1.64 16.97 -19.70
N GLY A 46 -2.21 17.39 -18.57
CA GLY A 46 -1.57 17.26 -17.27
C GLY A 46 -1.00 15.86 -17.18
N SER A 47 0.28 15.75 -16.85
CA SER A 47 0.90 14.45 -16.68
C SER A 47 0.28 13.85 -15.43
N PHE A 48 -0.59 12.84 -15.58
CA PHE A 48 -1.18 12.17 -14.43
C PHE A 48 -0.41 10.89 -14.12
N ILE A 49 -0.04 10.71 -12.85
CA ILE A 49 0.53 9.45 -12.38
C ILE A 49 -0.62 8.58 -11.87
N ARG A 50 -0.70 7.33 -12.35
CA ARG A 50 -1.59 6.31 -11.79
C ARG A 50 -0.78 5.42 -10.85
N LEU A 51 -1.17 5.42 -9.59
CA LEU A 51 -0.60 4.58 -8.55
C LEU A 51 -1.59 3.45 -8.26
N ALA A 52 -1.20 2.22 -8.58
CA ALA A 52 -1.89 1.03 -8.11
C ALA A 52 -1.40 0.70 -6.69
N LEU A 53 -2.32 0.42 -5.79
CA LEU A 53 -1.95 -0.03 -4.45
C LEU A 53 -1.59 -1.50 -4.47
N GLN A 54 -0.45 -1.83 -3.88
CA GLN A 54 0.02 -3.21 -3.78
C GLN A 54 -0.55 -3.83 -2.51
N GLY A 55 -1.41 -4.83 -2.68
CA GLY A 55 -2.04 -5.56 -1.59
C GLY A 55 -3.14 -6.46 -2.09
N CYS A 56 -3.59 -7.37 -1.25
CA CYS A 56 -4.65 -8.31 -1.55
C CYS A 56 -5.60 -8.47 -0.36
N MET A 57 -6.83 -8.89 -0.63
CA MET A 57 -7.83 -9.27 0.37
C MET A 57 -8.14 -10.75 0.23
N VAL A 58 -8.18 -11.46 1.35
CA VAL A 58 -8.43 -12.90 1.38
C VAL A 58 -9.47 -13.28 2.41
N GLN A 59 -10.19 -14.35 2.13
CA GLN A 59 -10.93 -15.12 3.12
C GLN A 59 -10.22 -16.45 3.32
N ILE A 60 -10.10 -16.86 4.57
CA ILE A 60 -9.34 -18.03 4.98
C ILE A 60 -10.22 -18.85 5.90
N GLU A 61 -10.24 -20.16 5.67
CA GLU A 61 -10.74 -21.16 6.60
C GLU A 61 -9.54 -21.97 7.08
N ALA A 62 -9.22 -21.93 8.37
CA ALA A 62 -8.02 -22.55 8.90
C ALA A 62 -8.21 -23.09 10.32
N ASP A 63 -7.47 -24.16 10.64
CA ASP A 63 -7.37 -24.68 11.99
C ASP A 63 -6.30 -23.90 12.77
N ALA A 64 -6.78 -22.95 13.58
CA ALA A 64 -5.90 -22.12 14.40
C ALA A 64 -5.08 -22.93 15.43
N ASP A 65 -5.61 -24.04 15.95
CA ASP A 65 -4.86 -24.90 16.87
C ASP A 65 -3.72 -25.62 16.13
N ALA A 66 -4.00 -26.17 14.95
CA ALA A 66 -2.98 -26.83 14.15
C ALA A 66 -1.86 -25.85 13.72
N ILE A 67 -2.22 -24.61 13.37
CA ILE A 67 -1.25 -23.54 13.08
C ILE A 67 -0.35 -23.28 14.29
N LEU A 68 -0.94 -23.11 15.48
CA LEU A 68 -0.17 -22.87 16.69
C LEU A 68 0.74 -24.06 17.02
N ILE A 69 0.23 -25.29 16.95
CA ILE A 69 1.02 -26.51 17.19
C ILE A 69 2.23 -26.54 16.27
N GLU A 70 2.04 -26.42 14.95
CA GLU A 70 3.15 -26.48 13.99
C GLU A 70 4.21 -25.40 14.27
N ASN A 71 3.79 -24.18 14.60
CA ASN A 71 4.72 -23.10 14.93
C ASN A 71 5.43 -23.31 16.27
N MET A 72 4.74 -23.80 17.31
CA MET A 72 5.36 -24.13 18.58
C MET A 72 6.34 -25.31 18.44
N GLU A 73 5.98 -26.36 17.70
CA GLU A 73 6.84 -27.51 17.43
C GLU A 73 8.12 -27.11 16.69
N ASN A 74 8.01 -26.19 15.71
CA ASN A 74 9.15 -25.65 14.98
C ASN A 74 10.12 -24.87 15.90
N VAL A 75 9.61 -24.06 16.83
CA VAL A 75 10.45 -23.31 17.78
C VAL A 75 11.04 -24.23 18.85
N LEU A 76 10.26 -25.18 19.36
CA LEU A 76 10.67 -26.05 20.47
C LEU A 76 11.45 -27.28 20.01
N ASN A 77 11.40 -27.63 18.72
CA ASN A 77 11.98 -28.85 18.15
C ASN A 77 11.52 -30.14 18.86
N ARG A 78 10.26 -30.17 19.28
CA ARG A 78 9.62 -31.28 20.01
C ARG A 78 8.13 -31.28 19.75
N GLN A 79 7.47 -32.39 20.06
CA GLN A 79 6.03 -32.54 19.87
C GLN A 79 5.24 -31.70 20.89
N VAL A 80 4.18 -31.06 20.42
CA VAL A 80 3.22 -30.31 21.24
C VAL A 80 1.82 -30.89 21.00
N THR A 81 1.06 -31.11 22.07
CA THR A 81 -0.28 -31.73 21.97
C THR A 81 -1.35 -30.80 22.53
N LEU A 82 -2.49 -30.69 21.85
CA LEU A 82 -3.61 -29.91 22.35
C LEU A 82 -4.28 -30.66 23.52
N LEU A 83 -4.41 -30.00 24.67
CA LEU A 83 -5.17 -30.53 25.81
C LEU A 83 -6.62 -30.05 25.77
N SER A 84 -6.82 -28.75 25.57
CA SER A 84 -8.14 -28.14 25.49
C SER A 84 -8.09 -26.84 24.69
N SER A 85 -9.13 -26.60 23.91
CA SER A 85 -9.30 -25.36 23.15
C SER A 85 -10.71 -24.85 23.40
N THR A 86 -10.82 -23.62 23.89
CA THR A 86 -12.06 -22.84 23.98
C THR A 86 -11.92 -21.59 23.13
N ASP A 87 -13.02 -20.87 22.88
CA ASP A 87 -13.00 -19.63 22.10
C ASP A 87 -12.09 -18.54 22.68
N GLU A 88 -11.70 -18.64 23.96
CA GLU A 88 -10.90 -17.64 24.67
C GLU A 88 -9.51 -18.13 25.05
N VAL A 89 -9.31 -19.44 25.25
CA VAL A 89 -8.05 -19.99 25.75
C VAL A 89 -7.75 -21.32 25.09
N ALA A 90 -6.52 -21.45 24.59
CA ALA A 90 -5.97 -22.73 24.16
C ALA A 90 -4.89 -23.19 25.15
N THR A 91 -4.95 -24.47 25.54
CA THR A 91 -3.98 -25.12 26.43
C THR A 91 -3.34 -26.29 25.71
N PHE A 92 -2.01 -26.30 25.72
CA PHE A 92 -1.19 -27.31 25.07
C PHE A 92 -0.29 -27.98 26.11
N GLN A 93 -0.04 -29.27 25.90
CA GLN A 93 0.92 -30.05 26.66
C GLN A 93 2.25 -30.14 25.91
N CYS A 94 3.30 -29.77 26.62
CA CYS A 94 4.68 -29.83 26.21
C CYS A 94 5.55 -30.19 27.44
N PRO A 95 5.87 -31.48 27.66
CA PRO A 95 6.54 -31.91 28.88
C PRO A 95 7.95 -31.32 29.04
N ALA A 96 8.35 -31.03 30.28
CA ALA A 96 9.68 -30.58 30.66
C ALA A 96 10.16 -29.34 29.87
N MET A 97 9.35 -28.29 29.86
CA MET A 97 9.71 -26.97 29.35
C MET A 97 10.69 -26.26 30.29
N THR A 98 11.83 -25.83 29.77
CA THR A 98 12.79 -24.99 30.52
C THR A 98 12.44 -23.50 30.40
N GLU A 99 12.94 -22.67 31.32
CA GLU A 99 12.76 -21.20 31.24
C GLU A 99 13.35 -20.61 29.95
N GLU A 100 14.47 -21.17 29.45
CA GLU A 100 15.07 -20.77 28.17
C GLU A 100 14.14 -21.04 26.99
N GLU A 101 13.41 -22.15 27.03
CA GLU A 101 12.46 -22.53 25.98
C GLU A 101 11.18 -21.68 26.02
N GLN A 102 10.71 -21.33 27.21
CA GLN A 102 9.60 -20.39 27.40
C GLN A 102 9.96 -19.03 26.80
N GLN A 103 11.15 -18.50 27.13
CA GLN A 103 11.63 -17.23 26.56
C GLN A 103 11.83 -17.29 25.05
N ARG A 104 12.34 -18.40 24.52
CA ARG A 104 12.49 -18.60 23.08
C ARG A 104 11.12 -18.62 22.39
N LEU A 105 10.13 -19.28 22.98
CA LEU A 105 8.77 -19.33 22.44
C LEU A 105 8.13 -17.94 22.37
N ASP A 106 8.19 -17.20 23.48
CA ASP A 106 7.66 -15.83 23.55
C ASP A 106 8.35 -14.91 22.51
N SER A 107 9.68 -14.98 22.42
CA SER A 107 10.45 -14.09 21.53
C SER A 107 10.39 -14.44 20.06
N GLU A 108 10.35 -15.73 19.70
CA GLU A 108 10.30 -16.15 18.30
C GLU A 108 8.89 -16.08 17.72
N LEU A 109 7.85 -16.34 18.53
CA LEU A 109 6.47 -16.29 18.06
C LEU A 109 5.82 -14.92 18.27
N ASP A 110 6.32 -14.06 19.16
CA ASP A 110 5.70 -12.76 19.46
C ASP A 110 4.20 -12.89 19.82
N LEU A 111 3.89 -13.96 20.58
CA LEU A 111 2.58 -14.24 21.15
C LEU A 111 2.70 -14.26 22.67
N SER A 112 1.65 -13.82 23.36
CA SER A 112 1.61 -13.78 24.82
C SER A 112 1.26 -15.16 25.39
N PHE A 113 2.26 -15.97 25.72
CA PHE A 113 2.04 -17.25 26.39
C PHE A 113 2.02 -17.09 27.91
N THR A 114 1.32 -18.02 28.56
CA THR A 114 1.37 -18.27 30.00
C THR A 114 1.79 -19.72 30.21
N PHE A 115 2.61 -19.97 31.23
CA PHE A 115 3.12 -21.30 31.55
C PHE A 115 2.67 -21.67 32.97
N PRO A 116 1.49 -22.31 33.13
CA PRO A 116 0.98 -22.66 34.46
C PRO A 116 1.88 -23.63 35.23
N ASP A 117 2.59 -24.48 34.50
CA ASP A 117 3.54 -25.47 35.02
C ASP A 117 4.61 -25.81 33.96
N GLU A 118 5.57 -26.66 34.31
CA GLU A 118 6.66 -27.10 33.42
C GLU A 118 6.20 -27.98 32.24
N ASN A 119 4.91 -28.32 32.15
CA ASN A 119 4.37 -29.23 31.14
C ASN A 119 3.28 -28.60 30.27
N SER A 120 2.91 -27.35 30.52
CA SER A 120 1.72 -26.74 29.95
C SER A 120 2.00 -25.33 29.40
N ILE A 121 1.49 -25.08 28.19
CA ILE A 121 1.54 -23.80 27.50
C ILE A 121 0.10 -23.32 27.33
N GLN A 122 -0.19 -22.08 27.69
CA GLN A 122 -1.48 -21.44 27.51
C GLN A 122 -1.33 -20.14 26.75
N LEU A 123 -2.35 -19.78 25.98
CA LEU A 123 -2.49 -18.44 25.42
C LEU A 123 -3.96 -18.08 25.25
N GLU A 124 -4.22 -16.78 25.16
CA GLU A 124 -5.50 -16.26 24.72
C GLU A 124 -5.73 -16.67 23.26
N ARG A 125 -6.88 -17.29 23.00
CA ARG A 125 -7.27 -17.74 21.67
C ARG A 125 -8.18 -16.72 21.04
N SER A 126 -7.87 -16.37 19.79
CA SER A 126 -8.83 -15.83 18.84
C SER A 126 -8.44 -16.34 17.47
N GLU A 127 -9.37 -17.03 16.79
CA GLU A 127 -9.11 -17.62 15.47
C GLU A 127 -8.62 -16.57 14.48
N ASP A 128 -9.34 -15.44 14.40
CA ASP A 128 -8.95 -14.28 13.60
C ASP A 128 -7.57 -13.74 13.98
N ALA A 129 -7.29 -13.61 15.28
CA ALA A 129 -6.01 -13.06 15.74
C ALA A 129 -4.84 -13.98 15.37
N ILE A 130 -5.01 -15.30 15.46
CA ILE A 130 -3.99 -16.29 15.10
C ILE A 130 -3.73 -16.28 13.60
N ILE A 131 -4.78 -16.21 12.77
CA ILE A 131 -4.62 -16.12 11.31
C ILE A 131 -3.92 -14.79 10.93
N VAL A 132 -4.35 -13.67 11.51
CA VAL A 132 -3.71 -12.36 11.27
C VAL A 132 -2.25 -12.38 11.72
N TRP A 133 -1.95 -12.96 12.87
CA TRP A 133 -0.60 -13.14 13.38
C TRP A 133 0.28 -13.94 12.41
N LEU A 134 -0.19 -15.11 11.97
CA LEU A 134 0.53 -15.96 11.03
C LEU A 134 0.85 -15.18 9.74
N LEU A 135 -0.16 -14.51 9.17
CA LEU A 135 0.05 -13.74 7.95
C LEU A 135 1.06 -12.61 8.16
N ARG A 136 0.99 -11.84 9.24
CA ARG A 136 1.98 -10.78 9.52
C ARG A 136 3.41 -11.32 9.58
N ARG A 137 3.58 -12.47 10.23
CA ARG A 137 4.87 -13.14 10.37
C ARG A 137 5.42 -13.60 9.02
N GLU A 138 4.59 -14.28 8.22
CA GLU A 138 5.01 -14.83 6.93
C GLU A 138 5.18 -13.75 5.84
N THR A 139 4.35 -12.70 5.86
CA THR A 139 4.40 -11.64 4.84
C THR A 139 5.32 -10.48 5.21
N ASN A 140 5.66 -10.33 6.50
CA ASN A 140 6.32 -9.16 7.05
C ASN A 140 5.65 -7.84 6.62
N SER A 141 4.31 -7.82 6.63
CA SER A 141 3.50 -6.69 6.21
C SER A 141 2.40 -6.38 7.22
N GLU A 142 1.80 -5.19 7.07
CA GLU A 142 0.56 -4.90 7.79
C GLU A 142 -0.56 -5.82 7.30
N VAL A 143 -1.28 -6.42 8.25
CA VAL A 143 -2.43 -7.29 8.01
C VAL A 143 -3.52 -6.93 9.01
N TRP A 144 -4.76 -6.83 8.54
CA TRP A 144 -5.92 -6.42 9.33
C TRP A 144 -7.24 -6.86 8.69
N LYS A 145 -8.32 -6.93 9.49
CA LYS A 145 -9.65 -7.25 8.99
C LYS A 145 -10.32 -6.01 8.38
N VAL A 146 -11.03 -6.20 7.29
CA VAL A 146 -11.80 -5.17 6.58
C VAL A 146 -13.15 -5.75 6.13
N GLU A 147 -14.18 -4.91 6.09
CA GLU A 147 -15.45 -5.26 5.45
C GLU A 147 -15.44 -4.77 4.00
N TYR A 148 -15.74 -5.67 3.06
CA TYR A 148 -15.85 -5.36 1.64
C TYR A 148 -17.06 -6.08 1.03
N SER A 149 -17.94 -5.33 0.37
CA SER A 149 -19.17 -5.86 -0.25
C SER A 149 -20.10 -6.65 0.70
N GLY A 150 -20.10 -6.31 1.99
CA GLY A 150 -20.92 -6.96 3.02
C GLY A 150 -20.32 -8.25 3.59
N GLU A 151 -19.08 -8.57 3.24
CA GLU A 151 -18.33 -9.72 3.76
C GLU A 151 -17.05 -9.24 4.45
N GLU A 152 -16.57 -10.02 5.42
CA GLU A 152 -15.27 -9.78 6.04
C GLU A 152 -14.14 -10.40 5.23
N TYR A 153 -13.05 -9.65 5.09
CA TYR A 153 -11.80 -10.07 4.47
C TYR A 153 -10.63 -9.74 5.40
N ILE A 154 -9.55 -10.49 5.27
CA ILE A 154 -8.24 -10.13 5.79
C ILE A 154 -7.49 -9.42 4.66
N GLU A 155 -7.15 -8.15 4.86
CA GLU A 155 -6.34 -7.38 3.91
C GLU A 155 -4.86 -7.47 4.29
N ILE A 156 -4.03 -7.87 3.33
CA ILE A 156 -2.57 -7.91 3.41
C ILE A 156 -2.05 -6.75 2.57
N ARG A 157 -1.36 -5.78 3.19
CA ARG A 157 -0.85 -4.57 2.52
C ARG A 157 0.50 -4.79 1.82
N ALA A 158 0.59 -5.93 1.15
CA ALA A 158 1.71 -6.33 0.31
C ALA A 158 1.20 -7.28 -0.78
N ALA A 159 1.84 -7.23 -1.95
CA ALA A 159 1.43 -8.06 -3.08
C ALA A 159 1.88 -9.52 -2.88
N PHE A 160 0.93 -10.40 -2.62
CA PHE A 160 1.11 -11.84 -2.58
C PHE A 160 0.03 -12.51 -3.45
N SER A 161 0.43 -13.51 -4.22
CA SER A 161 -0.50 -14.37 -4.98
C SER A 161 -1.28 -15.30 -4.06
N GLN A 162 -2.43 -15.80 -4.54
CA GLN A 162 -3.23 -16.79 -3.83
C GLN A 162 -2.39 -18.03 -3.48
N GLU A 163 -1.51 -18.48 -4.40
CA GLU A 163 -0.65 -19.64 -4.20
C GLU A 163 0.37 -19.40 -3.07
N GLN A 164 0.93 -18.20 -2.97
CA GLN A 164 1.86 -17.86 -1.87
C GLN A 164 1.14 -17.86 -0.53
N ILE A 165 -0.07 -17.28 -0.46
CA ILE A 165 -0.86 -17.25 0.77
C ILE A 165 -1.28 -18.67 1.16
N GLN A 166 -1.70 -19.48 0.20
CA GLN A 166 -2.00 -20.89 0.43
C GLN A 166 -0.78 -21.67 0.92
N ALA A 167 0.42 -21.34 0.45
CA ALA A 167 1.64 -21.97 0.91
C ALA A 167 1.97 -21.63 2.38
N PHE A 168 1.66 -20.41 2.84
CA PHE A 168 1.81 -20.01 4.25
C PHE A 168 0.88 -20.80 5.18
N LEU A 169 -0.34 -21.11 4.72
CA LEU A 169 -1.30 -21.92 5.48
C LEU A 169 -0.95 -23.41 5.46
N GLY A 170 -0.26 -23.86 4.41
CA GLY A 170 0.10 -25.26 4.21
C GLY A 170 -1.12 -26.16 4.20
N LYS A 171 -1.07 -27.21 5.04
CA LYS A 171 -2.18 -28.18 5.23
C LYS A 171 -3.21 -27.74 6.27
N ASN A 172 -2.94 -26.66 7.01
CA ASN A 172 -3.74 -26.25 8.16
C ASN A 172 -4.80 -25.21 7.79
N GLY A 173 -4.89 -24.80 6.53
CA GLY A 173 -5.92 -23.87 6.08
C GLY A 173 -6.05 -23.79 4.57
N THR A 174 -7.13 -23.15 4.13
CA THR A 174 -7.46 -22.95 2.71
C THR A 174 -7.89 -21.51 2.48
N VAL A 175 -7.39 -20.91 1.39
CA VAL A 175 -7.90 -19.63 0.89
C VAL A 175 -9.21 -19.85 0.16
N THR A 176 -10.32 -19.35 0.72
CA THR A 176 -11.68 -19.53 0.18
C THR A 176 -12.08 -18.44 -0.81
N SER A 177 -11.51 -17.24 -0.65
CA SER A 177 -11.68 -16.11 -1.57
C SER A 177 -10.39 -15.30 -1.66
N TYR A 178 -10.10 -14.77 -2.85
CA TYR A 178 -8.92 -13.95 -3.12
C TYR A 178 -9.28 -12.80 -4.05
N LEU A 179 -8.91 -11.58 -3.63
CA LEU A 179 -9.05 -10.36 -4.42
C LEU A 179 -7.68 -9.70 -4.51
N ASP A 180 -7.16 -9.53 -5.73
CA ASP A 180 -5.90 -8.83 -6.02
C ASP A 180 -6.07 -7.31 -5.96
N LYS A 181 -6.49 -6.83 -4.79
CA LYS A 181 -6.65 -5.41 -4.48
C LYS A 181 -6.77 -5.19 -2.97
N VAL A 182 -6.57 -3.94 -2.56
CA VAL A 182 -6.88 -3.48 -1.19
C VAL A 182 -8.31 -2.98 -1.09
N SER A 183 -8.80 -2.82 0.14
CA SER A 183 -10.13 -2.27 0.40
C SER A 183 -10.24 -0.79 -0.02
N PRO A 184 -11.46 -0.31 -0.34
CA PRO A 184 -11.71 1.10 -0.60
C PRO A 184 -11.32 2.02 0.56
N GLN A 185 -11.34 1.50 1.80
CA GLN A 185 -10.90 2.24 3.00
C GLN A 185 -9.40 2.49 2.95
N THR A 186 -8.59 1.46 2.69
CA THR A 186 -7.14 1.58 2.49
C THR A 186 -6.81 2.51 1.33
N THR A 187 -7.55 2.44 0.22
CA THR A 187 -7.37 3.37 -0.90
C THR A 187 -7.58 4.82 -0.49
N LYS A 188 -8.64 5.10 0.26
CA LYS A 188 -8.94 6.46 0.76
C LYS A 188 -7.90 6.97 1.76
N GLU A 189 -7.44 6.12 2.67
CA GLU A 189 -6.40 6.50 3.64
C GLU A 189 -5.06 6.75 2.96
N THR A 190 -4.68 5.90 2.00
CA THR A 190 -3.43 6.08 1.25
C THR A 190 -3.47 7.37 0.44
N ARG A 191 -4.62 7.69 -0.19
CA ARG A 191 -4.84 8.98 -0.86
C ARG A 191 -4.60 10.15 0.11
N ARG A 192 -5.18 10.09 1.31
CA ARG A 192 -5.04 11.14 2.34
C ARG A 192 -3.57 11.30 2.78
N ILE A 193 -2.85 10.21 2.95
CA ILE A 193 -1.41 10.23 3.29
C ILE A 193 -0.60 10.89 2.16
N ILE A 194 -0.87 10.54 0.90
CA ILE A 194 -0.18 11.14 -0.26
C ILE A 194 -0.47 12.64 -0.34
N GLU A 195 -1.75 13.04 -0.20
CA GLU A 195 -2.17 14.44 -0.19
C GLU A 195 -1.47 15.23 0.92
N ASN A 196 -1.44 14.71 2.14
CA ASN A 196 -0.74 15.35 3.27
C ASN A 196 0.77 15.48 3.04
N LYS A 197 1.41 14.46 2.46
CA LYS A 197 2.84 14.51 2.11
C LYS A 197 3.10 15.61 1.08
N LEU A 198 2.34 15.65 -0.02
CA LEU A 198 2.48 16.68 -1.05
C LEU A 198 2.29 18.09 -0.46
N ASN A 199 1.30 18.27 0.42
CA ASN A 199 1.08 19.53 1.12
C ASN A 199 2.28 19.96 1.97
N TYR A 200 2.89 19.02 2.70
CA TYR A 200 4.09 19.27 3.50
C TYR A 200 5.29 19.70 2.63
N LEU A 201 5.35 19.21 1.41
CA LEU A 201 6.42 19.48 0.43
C LEU A 201 6.17 20.76 -0.38
N GLY A 202 5.10 21.52 -0.06
CA GLY A 202 4.75 22.75 -0.76
C GLY A 202 4.09 22.53 -2.12
N LEU A 203 3.62 21.31 -2.41
CA LEU A 203 2.99 20.90 -3.67
C LEU A 203 1.46 20.83 -3.54
N GLN A 204 0.85 21.85 -2.92
CA GLN A 204 -0.59 21.90 -2.60
C GLN A 204 -1.49 22.05 -3.84
N ASP A 205 -0.91 22.45 -4.96
CA ASP A 205 -1.56 22.60 -6.26
C ASP A 205 -1.75 21.24 -6.98
N ILE A 206 -1.05 20.20 -6.55
CA ILE A 206 -1.17 18.84 -7.10
C ILE A 206 -2.46 18.18 -6.59
N LYS A 207 -3.35 17.81 -7.51
CA LYS A 207 -4.63 17.18 -7.16
C LYS A 207 -4.48 15.66 -7.07
N VAL A 208 -4.88 15.08 -5.94
CA VAL A 208 -4.91 13.62 -5.71
C VAL A 208 -6.36 13.13 -5.68
N ARG A 209 -6.71 12.18 -6.55
CA ARG A 209 -8.07 11.61 -6.66
C ARG A 209 -8.02 10.09 -6.71
N VAL A 210 -9.05 9.42 -6.21
CA VAL A 210 -9.24 7.97 -6.47
C VAL A 210 -9.86 7.80 -7.87
N TRP A 211 -9.42 6.80 -8.61
CA TRP A 211 -9.97 6.40 -9.90
C TRP A 211 -10.41 4.93 -9.84
N GLY A 212 -11.72 4.69 -9.93
CA GLY A 212 -12.29 3.37 -9.65
C GLY A 212 -12.15 3.02 -8.16
N GLU A 213 -11.77 1.77 -7.88
CA GLU A 213 -11.53 1.29 -6.50
C GLU A 213 -10.04 1.13 -6.17
N ASP A 214 -9.20 0.93 -7.20
CA ASP A 214 -7.85 0.36 -7.02
C ASP A 214 -6.72 1.35 -7.33
N TYR A 215 -7.05 2.51 -7.93
CA TYR A 215 -6.05 3.47 -8.40
C TYR A 215 -6.15 4.82 -7.71
N ILE A 216 -5.00 5.40 -7.41
CA ILE A 216 -4.86 6.80 -7.03
C ILE A 216 -4.23 7.55 -8.20
N MET A 217 -4.91 8.59 -8.67
CA MET A 217 -4.41 9.50 -9.70
C MET A 217 -3.87 10.78 -9.08
N VAL A 218 -2.64 11.13 -9.46
CA VAL A 218 -1.96 12.37 -9.05
C VAL A 218 -1.77 13.23 -10.29
N ASP A 219 -2.39 14.41 -10.30
CA ASP A 219 -2.35 15.37 -11.42
C ASP A 219 -1.14 16.28 -11.30
N MET A 220 -0.11 16.03 -12.11
CA MET A 220 1.12 16.82 -12.14
C MET A 220 0.93 17.99 -13.09
N ALA A 221 0.37 19.09 -12.59
CA ALA A 221 0.25 20.32 -13.36
C ALA A 221 1.65 20.94 -13.58
N GLY A 222 2.29 20.63 -14.72
CA GLY A 222 3.49 21.33 -15.21
C GLY A 222 4.80 21.08 -14.45
N LYS A 223 4.88 20.06 -13.58
CA LYS A 223 6.12 19.63 -12.88
C LYS A 223 6.57 18.26 -13.39
N SER A 224 7.89 18.05 -13.49
CA SER A 224 8.46 16.81 -14.05
C SER A 224 8.20 15.59 -13.14
N LEU A 225 7.98 14.43 -13.77
CA LEU A 225 7.72 13.14 -13.10
C LEU A 225 8.89 12.72 -12.19
N GLU A 226 10.11 13.11 -12.58
CA GLU A 226 11.36 12.85 -11.87
C GLU A 226 11.40 13.53 -10.49
N GLU A 227 11.02 14.80 -10.39
CA GLU A 227 11.02 15.55 -9.12
C GLU A 227 10.01 14.97 -8.12
N ALA A 228 8.81 14.61 -8.55
CA ALA A 228 7.81 14.04 -7.65
C ALA A 228 8.16 12.61 -7.18
N ARG A 229 8.72 11.76 -8.07
CA ARG A 229 9.20 10.41 -7.68
C ARG A 229 10.32 10.49 -6.66
N GLU A 230 11.28 11.39 -6.84
CA GLU A 230 12.40 11.54 -5.89
C GLU A 230 11.93 11.98 -4.50
N ILE A 231 10.86 12.78 -4.44
CA ILE A 231 10.28 13.31 -3.22
C ILE A 231 9.43 12.26 -2.47
N VAL A 232 8.63 11.44 -3.18
CA VAL A 232 7.76 10.42 -2.53
C VAL A 232 8.47 9.11 -2.22
N SER A 233 9.59 8.81 -2.90
CA SER A 233 10.33 7.55 -2.74
C SER A 233 11.43 7.59 -1.68
N LYS A 234 11.77 8.75 -1.10
CA LYS A 234 12.78 8.85 -0.03
C LYS A 234 12.14 8.73 1.37
N PRO A 235 12.49 7.71 2.18
CA PRO A 235 12.10 7.67 3.58
C PRO A 235 12.75 8.84 4.33
N GLY A 236 11.95 9.61 5.09
CA GLY A 236 12.41 10.80 5.79
C GLY A 236 13.41 10.47 6.90
N LYS A 237 14.65 10.95 6.79
CA LYS A 237 15.53 11.10 7.95
C LYS A 237 14.97 12.21 8.84
N PHE A 238 14.42 11.82 9.99
CA PHE A 238 14.18 12.76 11.08
C PHE A 238 15.54 13.19 11.66
N GLU A 239 15.97 14.42 11.39
CA GLU A 239 17.00 15.10 12.18
C GLU A 239 16.33 16.21 13.00
N ILE A 240 16.12 15.95 14.29
CA ILE A 240 15.74 16.99 15.25
C ILE A 240 17.01 17.76 15.59
N LYS A 241 17.18 18.98 15.08
CA LYS A 241 18.17 19.93 15.62
C LYS A 241 17.55 20.70 16.77
N ILE A 242 17.74 20.22 17.99
CA ILE A 242 17.45 20.98 19.21
C ILE A 242 18.50 22.11 19.29
N LYS A 243 18.08 23.36 19.06
CA LYS A 243 18.85 24.52 19.54
C LYS A 243 18.61 24.64 21.04
N MET A 244 19.56 24.19 21.86
CA MET A 244 19.62 24.64 23.24
C MET A 244 19.88 26.14 23.23
N GLY A 245 18.84 26.93 23.54
CA GLY A 245 18.99 28.33 23.86
C GLY A 245 19.80 28.43 25.15
N THR A 246 20.89 29.17 25.09
CA THR A 246 21.75 29.52 26.23
C THR A 246 20.88 30.16 27.31
N VAL A 247 20.92 29.59 28.52
CA VAL A 247 20.33 30.20 29.71
C VAL A 247 21.09 31.50 29.96
N SER A 248 20.43 32.65 29.76
CA SER A 248 20.95 33.94 30.22
C SER A 248 20.72 34.05 31.72
N GLU A 249 21.75 34.54 32.39
CA GLU A 249 21.92 34.62 33.83
C GLU A 249 20.77 35.34 34.56
N THR A 250 20.53 34.81 35.76
CA THR A 250 19.73 35.32 36.87
C THR A 250 19.96 36.79 37.19
N GLU A 251 18.88 37.57 37.32
CA GLU A 251 18.84 38.74 38.21
C GLU A 251 18.05 38.39 39.49
N PRO A 252 18.53 38.80 40.67
CA PRO A 252 17.91 38.46 41.95
C PRO A 252 16.70 39.34 42.27
N ILE A 253 15.66 38.74 42.82
CA ILE A 253 14.50 39.44 43.38
C ILE A 253 14.83 39.77 44.84
N GLU A 254 14.93 41.06 45.16
CA GLU A 254 15.01 41.55 46.55
C GLU A 254 13.71 41.21 47.31
N GLU A 255 13.86 40.59 48.48
CA GLU A 255 12.79 40.47 49.47
C GLU A 255 12.57 41.81 50.18
N GLY A 256 11.31 42.24 50.25
CA GLY A 256 10.91 43.46 50.96
C GLY A 256 9.53 43.34 51.60
N VAL A 257 9.54 42.95 52.88
CA VAL A 257 8.57 43.16 53.98
C VAL A 257 7.20 42.48 53.90
#